data_AF-A0A3N5W7C0-F1
#
_entry.id   AF-A0A3N5W7C0-F1
#
_cell.length_a   1.000
_cell.length_b   1.000
_cell.length_c   1.000
_cell.angle_alpha   90.00
_cell.angle_beta   90.00
_cell.angle_gamma   90.00
#
_symmetry.space_group_name_H-M   'P 1'
#
loop_
_entity.id
_entity.type
_entity.pdbx_description
1 polymer ?
#
loop_
_entity_poly.entity_id
_entity_poly.type
_entity_poly.pdbx_seq_one_letter_code
_entity_poly.pdbx_strand_id
1 'polypeptide(L)'
;MGRTHKLGATSFLIVTIALLFAAGIAPAQTDQTGTVSGLVREAGTGAPLAWATVIIEGTKLGGITQQNGTFSISRIPPGTYTVQVQMMGFALERVTGVAVVGGQTTTVNATLRSEVAAKVDTVKVVGDAEKDVTEQTKTEYNINKDEFKIRAINNVTDALAKQPGVTVDGQGRLHVRGGRADEVKFFVDGMPVTDPFVGQNSLDVSFAALENIQLLSGGFDAEFGNAQSGIVNIQTAEGGRKFSGLIKYMTDDFGAPDKTYYNADDIAFALGGPLVSKDFRFHMSGEANFSDTYLKPEKEYNKHEVLGVKFQDRMYNQYRGQGKMTYYFSPEMKVSAEGLYTKTRQDQYYHPYSRVGWWSAESRRWWYEPLDETSVFF
;
A
#
# COMPACT_ATOMS: atom_id res chain seq x y z
N MET A 1 -48.61 -29.49 7.11
CA MET A 1 -48.57 -29.48 8.60
C MET A 1 -47.48 -30.42 9.07
N GLY A 2 -46.62 -29.95 9.99
CA GLY A 2 -45.24 -30.39 10.22
C GLY A 2 -45.00 -31.78 10.81
N ARG A 3 -43.79 -32.29 10.52
CA ARG A 3 -43.09 -33.31 11.31
C ARG A 3 -41.97 -32.64 12.08
N THR A 4 -42.21 -32.36 13.35
CA THR A 4 -41.18 -31.88 14.30
C THR A 4 -40.35 -33.08 14.77
N HIS A 5 -39.09 -33.13 14.37
CA HIS A 5 -38.13 -34.09 14.92
C HIS A 5 -37.80 -33.67 16.37
N LYS A 6 -38.34 -34.42 17.34
CA LYS A 6 -37.94 -34.31 18.74
C LYS A 6 -36.52 -34.86 18.89
N LEU A 7 -35.53 -33.98 18.99
CA LEU A 7 -34.18 -34.33 19.47
C LEU A 7 -34.31 -34.84 20.91
N GLY A 8 -34.00 -36.11 21.13
CA GLY A 8 -34.10 -36.76 22.43
C GLY A 8 -33.06 -36.20 23.42
N ALA A 9 -33.43 -36.12 24.69
CA ALA A 9 -32.58 -35.65 25.79
C ALA A 9 -31.21 -36.38 25.88
N THR A 10 -31.13 -37.59 25.33
CA THR A 10 -29.89 -38.37 25.19
C THR A 10 -28.89 -37.76 24.22
N SER A 11 -29.34 -37.14 23.13
CA SER A 11 -28.45 -36.44 22.18
C SER A 11 -27.86 -35.16 22.79
N PHE A 12 -28.61 -34.49 23.68
CA PHE A 12 -28.12 -33.30 24.38
C PHE A 12 -27.06 -33.65 25.44
N LEU A 13 -27.20 -34.79 26.12
CA LEU A 13 -26.23 -35.25 27.11
C LEU A 13 -24.88 -35.62 26.48
N ILE A 14 -24.89 -36.25 25.30
CA ILE A 14 -23.67 -36.66 24.58
C ILE A 14 -22.91 -35.44 24.06
N VAL A 15 -23.60 -34.41 23.57
CA VAL A 15 -22.97 -33.16 23.11
C VAL A 15 -22.35 -32.39 24.28
N THR A 16 -23.00 -32.37 25.46
CA THR A 16 -22.46 -31.70 26.65
C THR A 16 -21.24 -32.44 27.23
N ILE A 17 -21.23 -33.78 27.22
CA ILE A 17 -20.06 -34.58 27.63
C ILE A 17 -18.90 -34.43 26.64
N ALA A 18 -19.18 -34.33 25.33
CA ALA A 18 -18.16 -34.06 24.32
C ALA A 18 -17.55 -32.64 24.47
N LEU A 19 -18.35 -31.63 24.83
CA LEU A 19 -17.84 -30.28 25.11
C LEU A 19 -16.97 -30.23 26.38
N LEU A 20 -17.31 -31.01 27.41
CA LEU A 20 -16.52 -31.10 28.65
C LEU A 20 -15.20 -31.85 28.44
N PHE A 21 -15.13 -32.80 27.51
CA PHE A 21 -13.87 -33.47 27.14
C PHE A 21 -12.97 -32.59 26.25
N ALA A 22 -13.55 -31.70 25.43
CA ALA A 22 -12.78 -30.76 24.61
C ALA A 22 -12.13 -29.63 25.43
N ALA A 23 -12.67 -29.30 26.62
CA ALA A 23 -12.11 -28.28 27.51
C ALA A 23 -10.91 -28.76 28.36
N GLY A 24 -10.61 -30.07 28.35
CA GLY A 24 -9.61 -30.68 29.23
C GLY A 24 -8.17 -30.74 28.70
N ILE A 25 -7.90 -30.25 27.49
CA ILE A 25 -6.57 -30.34 26.85
C ILE A 25 -6.08 -28.95 26.45
N ALA A 26 -5.91 -28.07 27.42
CA ALA A 26 -5.00 -26.95 27.26
C ALA A 26 -3.59 -27.47 27.55
N PRO A 27 -2.68 -27.60 26.56
CA PRO A 27 -1.26 -27.72 26.87
C PRO A 27 -0.87 -26.56 27.79
N ALA A 28 -0.50 -26.89 29.02
CA ALA A 28 0.26 -25.98 29.88
C ALA A 28 1.58 -25.71 29.16
N GLN A 29 1.61 -24.66 28.34
CA GLN A 29 2.85 -24.10 27.81
C GLN A 29 3.61 -23.56 29.02
N THR A 30 4.46 -24.41 29.59
CA THR A 30 5.50 -23.96 30.47
C THR A 30 6.46 -23.22 29.56
N ASP A 31 6.39 -21.90 29.52
CA ASP A 31 7.33 -21.05 28.78
C ASP A 31 8.73 -21.30 29.35
N GLN A 32 9.41 -22.34 28.84
CA GLN A 32 10.80 -22.67 29.17
C GLN A 32 11.70 -21.64 28.49
N THR A 33 11.57 -20.39 28.91
CA THR A 33 12.42 -19.30 28.46
C THR A 33 13.70 -19.27 29.28
N GLY A 34 14.81 -18.93 28.62
CA GLY A 34 16.10 -18.70 29.26
C GLY A 34 16.31 -17.22 29.59
N THR A 35 17.34 -16.95 30.37
CA THR A 35 17.81 -15.61 30.71
C THR A 35 19.25 -15.44 30.23
N VAL A 36 19.59 -14.30 29.63
CA VAL A 36 20.98 -13.93 29.32
C VAL A 36 21.36 -12.77 30.23
N SER A 37 22.43 -12.95 31.00
CA SER A 37 22.96 -11.91 31.88
C SER A 37 24.45 -11.71 31.63
N GLY A 38 25.00 -10.60 32.08
CA GLY A 38 26.43 -10.39 31.94
C GLY A 38 26.89 -9.00 32.25
N LEU A 39 28.16 -8.74 31.92
CA LEU A 39 28.84 -7.50 32.23
C LEU A 39 29.47 -6.90 30.96
N VAL A 40 29.24 -5.61 30.75
CA VAL A 40 29.84 -4.84 29.66
C VAL A 40 30.92 -3.92 30.22
N ARG A 41 32.12 -3.99 29.64
CA ARG A 41 33.27 -3.17 30.04
C ARG A 41 33.94 -2.48 28.86
N GLU A 42 34.66 -1.41 29.14
CA GLU A 42 35.53 -0.76 28.17
C GLU A 42 36.87 -1.51 28.04
N ALA A 43 37.33 -1.74 26.81
CA ALA A 43 38.58 -2.46 26.51
C ALA A 43 39.84 -1.72 27.00
N GLY A 44 39.82 -0.39 26.99
CA GLY A 44 40.98 0.43 27.36
C GLY A 44 41.12 0.64 28.86
N THR A 45 40.04 1.07 29.52
CA THR A 45 40.06 1.42 30.95
C THR A 45 39.65 0.27 31.87
N GLY A 46 39.01 -0.77 31.34
CA GLY A 46 38.39 -1.83 32.13
C GLY A 46 37.16 -1.37 32.93
N ALA A 47 36.72 -0.12 32.76
CA ALA A 47 35.59 0.44 33.48
C ALA A 47 34.27 -0.22 33.05
N PRO A 48 33.32 -0.43 33.98
CA PRO A 48 31.99 -0.89 33.62
C PRO A 48 31.28 0.18 32.78
N LEU A 49 30.64 -0.24 31.69
CA LEU A 49 29.92 0.66 30.79
C LEU A 49 28.43 0.65 31.14
N ALA A 50 27.97 1.77 31.69
CA ALA A 50 26.56 2.01 31.96
C ALA A 50 25.83 2.47 30.70
N TRP A 51 24.52 2.19 30.62
CA TRP A 51 23.65 2.64 29.52
C TRP A 51 23.98 2.11 28.12
N ALA A 52 24.81 1.07 28.00
CA ALA A 52 24.99 0.33 26.76
C ALA A 52 23.73 -0.48 26.44
N THR A 53 23.31 -0.45 25.18
CA THR A 53 22.15 -1.20 24.68
C THR A 53 22.60 -2.59 24.27
N VAL A 54 21.94 -3.62 24.80
CA VAL A 54 22.18 -5.03 24.50
C VAL A 54 20.96 -5.59 23.76
N ILE A 55 21.16 -6.13 22.56
CA ILE A 55 20.11 -6.64 21.68
C ILE A 55 20.41 -8.10 21.33
N ILE A 56 19.39 -8.95 21.36
CA ILE A 56 19.50 -10.33 20.90
C ILE A 56 19.05 -10.39 19.45
N GLU A 57 20.00 -10.51 18.52
CA GLU A 57 19.72 -10.53 17.07
C GLU A 57 18.76 -11.68 16.73
N GLY A 58 17.79 -11.38 15.85
CA GLY A 58 16.71 -12.32 15.49
C GLY A 58 15.51 -12.31 16.44
N THR A 59 15.53 -11.51 17.52
CA THR A 59 14.40 -11.33 18.44
C THR A 59 14.10 -9.85 18.68
N LYS A 60 12.93 -9.52 19.25
CA LYS A 60 12.61 -8.18 19.76
C LYS A 60 13.07 -7.96 21.21
N LEU A 61 13.88 -8.86 21.76
CA LEU A 61 14.32 -8.83 23.15
C LEU A 61 15.66 -8.11 23.26
N GLY A 62 15.74 -7.21 24.23
CA GLY A 62 16.90 -6.40 24.51
C GLY A 62 16.84 -5.82 25.92
N GLY A 63 17.93 -5.21 26.35
CA GLY A 63 18.07 -4.59 27.65
C GLY A 63 19.12 -3.49 27.63
N ILE A 64 19.19 -2.75 28.73
CA ILE A 64 20.18 -1.69 28.92
C ILE A 64 21.03 -2.07 30.14
N THR A 65 22.35 -1.85 30.04
CA THR A 65 23.26 -2.08 31.17
C THR A 65 23.04 -1.07 32.28
N GLN A 66 23.04 -1.53 33.53
CA GLN A 66 22.93 -0.70 34.73
C GLN A 66 24.22 0.09 35.00
N GLN A 67 24.22 0.90 36.05
CA GLN A 67 25.35 1.77 36.44
C GLN A 67 26.65 0.99 36.71
N ASN A 68 26.55 -0.28 37.10
CA ASN A 68 27.68 -1.18 37.33
C ASN A 68 28.07 -1.99 36.06
N GLY A 69 27.50 -1.66 34.90
CA GLY A 69 27.75 -2.33 33.61
C GLY A 69 27.04 -3.68 33.44
N THR A 70 26.23 -4.12 34.42
CA THR A 70 25.53 -5.40 34.34
C THR A 70 24.23 -5.31 33.56
N PHE A 71 23.85 -6.38 32.88
CA PHE A 71 22.55 -6.50 32.22
C PHE A 71 21.92 -7.87 32.49
N SER A 72 20.60 -7.95 32.36
CA SER A 72 19.84 -9.20 32.43
C SER A 72 18.62 -9.09 31.52
N ILE A 73 18.51 -10.02 30.57
CA ILE A 73 17.42 -10.12 29.59
C ILE A 73 16.78 -11.48 29.79
N SER A 74 15.54 -11.52 30.23
CA SER A 74 14.77 -12.74 30.45
C SER A 74 13.74 -12.97 29.34
N ARG A 75 13.07 -14.12 29.38
CA ARG A 75 12.02 -14.52 28.42
C ARG A 75 12.53 -14.82 27.01
N ILE A 76 13.76 -15.30 26.89
CA ILE A 76 14.37 -15.63 25.60
C ILE A 76 14.04 -17.09 25.27
N PRO A 77 13.45 -17.40 24.10
CA PRO A 77 13.23 -18.78 23.70
C PRO A 77 14.55 -19.56 23.63
N PRO A 78 14.58 -20.87 23.92
CA PRO A 78 15.79 -21.67 23.79
C PRO A 78 16.31 -21.68 22.36
N GLY A 79 17.60 -21.44 22.17
CA GLY A 79 18.22 -21.32 20.85
C GLY A 79 19.63 -20.74 20.91
N THR A 80 20.31 -20.71 19.76
CA THR A 80 21.63 -20.06 19.63
C THR A 80 21.46 -18.69 19.00
N TYR A 81 21.91 -17.65 19.71
CA TYR A 81 21.73 -16.26 19.31
C TYR A 81 23.06 -15.52 19.18
N THR A 82 23.02 -14.40 18.47
CA THR A 82 24.08 -13.38 18.50
C THR A 82 23.62 -12.26 19.41
N VAL A 83 24.45 -11.91 20.39
CA VAL A 83 24.21 -10.78 21.30
C VAL A 83 25.00 -9.59 20.79
N GLN A 84 24.28 -8.54 20.40
CA GLN A 84 24.82 -7.27 19.92
C GLN A 84 24.85 -6.27 21.07
N VAL A 85 26.00 -5.66 21.33
CA VAL A 85 26.16 -4.61 22.34
C VAL A 85 26.62 -3.32 21.67
N GLN A 86 25.90 -2.23 21.92
CA GLN A 86 26.18 -0.93 21.32
C GLN A 86 26.08 0.22 22.33
N MET A 87 26.99 1.18 22.21
CA MET A 87 27.01 2.40 23.00
C MET A 87 27.59 3.54 22.16
N MET A 88 27.06 4.75 22.29
CA MET A 88 27.60 5.91 21.56
C MET A 88 29.07 6.14 21.94
N GLY A 89 29.92 6.34 20.93
CA GLY A 89 31.37 6.52 21.11
C GLY A 89 32.17 5.21 21.24
N PHE A 90 31.52 4.05 21.05
CA PHE A 90 32.16 2.74 21.07
C PHE A 90 31.83 1.95 19.80
N ALA A 91 32.78 1.12 19.37
CA ALA A 91 32.60 0.20 18.25
C ALA A 91 31.54 -0.86 18.61
N LEU A 92 30.74 -1.22 17.60
CA LEU A 92 29.70 -2.24 17.75
C LEU A 92 30.31 -3.62 18.01
N GLU A 93 29.98 -4.24 19.15
CA GLU A 93 30.46 -5.58 19.50
C GLU A 93 29.38 -6.64 19.28
N ARG A 94 29.73 -7.76 18.64
CA ARG A 94 28.83 -8.90 18.41
C ARG A 94 29.42 -10.18 19.00
N VAL A 95 28.73 -10.76 19.97
CA VAL A 95 29.06 -12.06 20.56
C VAL A 95 28.18 -13.13 19.90
N THR A 96 28.77 -13.93 19.01
CA THR A 96 28.07 -15.00 18.30
C THR A 96 28.11 -16.31 19.09
N GLY A 97 27.12 -17.20 18.85
CA GLY A 97 27.13 -18.55 19.43
C GLY A 97 26.63 -18.64 20.88
N VAL A 98 25.85 -17.66 21.35
CA VAL A 98 25.29 -17.68 22.71
C VAL A 98 24.14 -18.68 22.75
N ALA A 99 24.40 -19.85 23.35
CA ALA A 99 23.40 -20.90 23.52
C ALA A 99 22.53 -20.62 24.74
N VAL A 100 21.25 -20.26 24.50
CA VAL A 100 20.25 -20.03 25.53
C VAL A 100 19.47 -21.31 25.77
N VAL A 101 19.49 -21.78 27.02
CA VAL A 101 18.76 -22.97 27.47
C VAL A 101 17.58 -22.54 28.36
N GLY A 102 16.41 -23.14 28.14
CA GLY A 102 15.20 -22.84 28.91
C GLY A 102 15.39 -23.09 30.40
N GLY A 103 14.95 -22.15 31.24
CA GLY A 103 15.09 -22.24 32.70
C GLY A 103 16.50 -22.00 33.24
N GLN A 104 17.49 -21.70 32.38
CA GLN A 104 18.85 -21.39 32.79
C GLN A 104 19.24 -19.95 32.49
N THR A 105 20.22 -19.45 33.24
CA THR A 105 20.85 -18.15 33.01
C THR A 105 22.19 -18.36 32.30
N THR A 106 22.31 -17.84 31.08
CA THR A 106 23.54 -17.87 30.28
C THR A 106 24.30 -16.57 30.49
N THR A 107 25.58 -16.65 30.88
CA THR A 107 26.41 -15.46 31.14
C THR A 107 27.22 -15.05 29.92
N VAL A 108 27.11 -13.79 29.49
CA VAL A 108 27.80 -13.21 28.34
C VAL A 108 28.50 -11.92 28.73
N ASN A 109 29.83 -11.92 28.73
CA ASN A 109 30.61 -10.70 28.98
C ASN A 109 31.06 -10.11 27.66
N ALA A 110 30.87 -8.80 27.49
CA ALA A 110 31.24 -8.07 26.28
C ALA A 110 32.23 -6.95 26.63
N THR A 111 33.18 -6.71 25.74
CA THR A 111 34.17 -5.64 25.91
C THR A 111 34.12 -4.71 24.70
N LEU A 112 33.73 -3.46 24.93
CA LEU A 112 33.58 -2.44 23.89
C LEU A 112 34.89 -1.66 23.73
N ARG A 113 35.30 -1.40 22.49
CA ARG A 113 36.46 -0.56 22.18
C ARG A 113 35.99 0.85 21.89
N SER A 114 36.62 1.87 22.49
CA SER A 114 36.32 3.26 22.17
C SER A 114 36.66 3.53 20.71
N GLU A 115 35.72 4.14 19.99
CA GLU A 115 35.88 4.50 18.58
C GLU A 115 35.69 6.02 18.46
N VAL A 116 36.78 6.73 18.16
CA VAL A 116 36.73 8.17 17.87
C VAL A 116 36.03 8.32 16.53
N ALA A 117 34.79 8.80 16.57
CA ALA A 117 33.84 9.03 15.48
C ALA A 117 34.48 9.16 14.07
N ALA A 118 34.82 8.04 13.46
CA ALA A 118 35.17 7.94 12.05
C ALA A 118 33.98 7.28 11.36
N LYS A 119 33.10 8.12 10.81
CA LYS A 119 31.89 7.76 10.04
C LYS A 119 30.93 6.85 10.79
N VAL A 120 29.99 7.50 11.47
CA VAL A 120 28.65 6.93 11.65
C VAL A 120 28.07 6.80 10.24
N ASP A 121 28.13 5.60 9.64
CA ASP A 121 27.14 5.24 8.65
C ASP A 121 25.80 5.31 9.38
N THR A 122 25.02 6.35 9.09
CA THR A 122 23.72 6.59 9.69
C THR A 122 22.85 5.36 9.43
N VAL A 123 22.83 4.42 10.37
CA VAL A 123 21.79 3.40 10.45
C VAL A 123 20.53 4.17 10.80
N LYS A 124 19.84 4.64 9.76
CA LYS A 124 18.50 5.19 9.85
C LYS A 124 17.63 4.04 10.33
N VAL A 125 17.52 3.88 11.65
CA VAL A 125 16.45 3.09 12.26
C VAL A 125 15.18 3.83 11.90
N VAL A 126 14.58 3.47 10.76
CA VAL A 126 13.18 3.76 10.49
C VAL A 126 12.41 2.84 11.42
N GLY A 127 12.31 3.25 12.69
CA GLY A 127 11.17 2.83 13.47
C GLY A 127 9.99 3.51 12.80
N ASP A 128 9.01 2.73 12.36
CA ASP A 128 7.64 3.23 12.20
C ASP A 128 7.18 3.68 13.59
N ALA A 129 7.62 4.87 14.00
CA ALA A 129 6.92 5.64 15.00
C ALA A 129 5.64 6.04 14.31
N GLU A 130 4.57 5.28 14.55
CA GLU A 130 3.21 5.72 14.33
C GLU A 130 3.14 7.11 14.96
N LYS A 131 3.15 8.15 14.10
CA LYS A 131 3.13 9.53 14.55
C LYS A 131 1.92 9.66 15.45
N ASP A 132 2.18 9.98 16.71
CA ASP A 132 1.15 10.32 17.66
C ASP A 132 0.27 11.40 17.02
N VAL A 133 -0.98 11.06 16.67
CA VAL A 133 -1.93 11.91 15.91
C VAL A 133 -2.42 13.09 16.77
N THR A 134 -1.86 13.24 17.97
CA THR A 134 -2.34 14.12 19.03
C THR A 134 -2.10 15.62 18.80
N GLU A 135 -1.28 16.01 17.81
CA GLU A 135 -1.04 17.43 17.45
C GLU A 135 -1.42 17.80 16.00
N GLN A 136 -2.25 17.00 15.32
CA GLN A 136 -2.73 17.38 13.99
C GLN A 136 -4.04 18.17 14.07
N THR A 137 -3.98 19.45 13.73
CA THR A 137 -5.17 20.28 13.42
C THR A 137 -5.77 19.94 12.05
N LYS A 138 -5.07 19.15 11.24
CA LYS A 138 -5.48 18.70 9.91
C LYS A 138 -6.21 17.36 10.02
N THR A 139 -7.28 17.19 9.25
CA THR A 139 -7.89 15.88 9.06
C THR A 139 -7.34 15.26 7.78
N GLU A 140 -6.51 14.23 7.96
CA GLU A 140 -5.74 13.58 6.91
C GLU A 140 -6.07 12.09 6.84
N TYR A 141 -6.20 11.57 5.62
CA TYR A 141 -6.32 10.14 5.34
C TYR A 141 -5.22 9.73 4.37
N ASN A 142 -4.37 8.78 4.77
CA ASN A 142 -3.33 8.22 3.92
C ASN A 142 -3.73 6.81 3.49
N ILE A 143 -3.59 6.52 2.19
CA ILE A 143 -3.90 5.24 1.59
C ILE A 143 -2.64 4.77 0.89
N ASN A 144 -1.95 3.82 1.51
CA ASN A 144 -0.68 3.29 1.02
C ASN A 144 -0.87 2.15 0.02
N LYS A 145 0.13 1.94 -0.84
CA LYS A 145 0.22 0.86 -1.85
C LYS A 145 -0.28 -0.51 -1.40
N ASP A 146 -0.01 -0.90 -0.15
CA ASP A 146 -0.38 -2.23 0.36
C ASP A 146 -1.87 -2.35 0.70
N GLU A 147 -2.54 -1.27 1.08
CA GLU A 147 -4.00 -1.27 1.30
C GLU A 147 -4.77 -1.49 -0.02
N PHE A 148 -4.20 -1.02 -1.12
CA PHE A 148 -4.76 -1.22 -2.46
C PHE A 148 -4.73 -2.66 -2.94
N LYS A 149 -3.78 -3.48 -2.46
CA LYS A 149 -3.73 -4.91 -2.82
C LYS A 149 -4.82 -5.73 -2.14
N ILE A 150 -5.26 -5.28 -0.96
CA ILE A 150 -6.20 -6.00 -0.10
C ILE A 150 -7.64 -5.58 -0.40
N ARG A 151 -7.84 -4.31 -0.78
CA ARG A 151 -9.15 -3.78 -1.14
C ARG A 151 -9.31 -3.84 -2.66
N ALA A 152 -10.43 -4.38 -3.16
CA ALA A 152 -10.82 -4.25 -4.57
C ALA A 152 -11.07 -2.76 -4.90
N ILE A 153 -9.99 -2.04 -5.16
CA ILE A 153 -9.93 -0.63 -5.53
C ILE A 153 -9.33 -0.61 -6.93
N ASN A 154 -10.11 -0.13 -7.89
CA ASN A 154 -9.72 -0.19 -9.30
C ASN A 154 -9.13 1.14 -9.79
N ASN A 155 -9.36 2.25 -9.07
CA ASN A 155 -8.86 3.57 -9.41
C ASN A 155 -8.72 4.47 -8.17
N VAL A 156 -8.11 5.65 -8.35
CA VAL A 156 -7.90 6.66 -7.29
C VAL A 156 -9.22 7.11 -6.67
N THR A 157 -10.24 7.35 -7.50
CA THR A 157 -11.56 7.83 -7.06
C THR A 157 -12.26 6.83 -6.13
N ASP A 158 -12.22 5.54 -6.45
CA ASP A 158 -12.76 4.44 -5.64
C ASP A 158 -12.05 4.34 -4.28
N ALA A 159 -10.74 4.61 -4.25
CA ALA A 159 -9.96 4.62 -3.02
C ALA A 159 -10.42 5.74 -2.09
N LEU A 160 -10.64 6.92 -2.66
CA LEU A 160 -11.06 8.13 -1.97
C LEU A 160 -12.53 8.03 -1.54
N ALA A 161 -13.40 7.47 -2.37
CA ALA A 161 -14.82 7.27 -2.08
C ALA A 161 -15.08 6.40 -0.84
N LYS A 162 -14.10 5.56 -0.46
CA LYS A 162 -14.16 4.72 0.75
C LYS A 162 -13.72 5.47 2.02
N GLN A 163 -13.27 6.72 1.90
CA GLN A 163 -12.86 7.53 3.05
C GLN A 163 -14.04 8.27 3.69
N PRO A 164 -14.03 8.51 5.01
CA PRO A 164 -15.12 9.21 5.69
C PRO A 164 -15.31 10.64 5.16
N GLY A 165 -16.57 10.99 4.89
CA GLY A 165 -16.94 12.32 4.39
C GLY A 165 -16.62 12.54 2.92
N VAL A 166 -16.31 11.48 2.16
CA VAL A 166 -16.12 11.53 0.72
C VAL A 166 -17.28 10.82 0.03
N THR A 167 -17.85 11.47 -0.98
CA THR A 167 -18.89 10.89 -1.83
C THR A 167 -18.54 11.11 -3.30
N VAL A 168 -19.11 10.29 -4.18
CA VAL A 168 -18.96 10.40 -5.63
C VAL A 168 -20.33 10.54 -6.24
N ASP A 169 -20.51 11.50 -7.16
CA ASP A 169 -21.78 11.69 -7.84
C ASP A 169 -21.95 10.77 -9.05
N GLY A 170 -23.11 10.83 -9.71
CA GLY A 170 -23.40 9.99 -10.89
C GLY A 170 -22.53 10.30 -12.11
N GLN A 171 -21.74 11.37 -12.08
CA GLN A 171 -20.77 11.72 -13.13
C GLN A 171 -19.34 11.32 -12.74
N GLY A 172 -19.15 10.61 -11.62
CA GLY A 172 -17.84 10.17 -11.15
C GLY A 172 -17.03 11.27 -10.44
N ARG A 173 -17.65 12.40 -10.09
CA ARG A 173 -16.96 13.53 -9.47
C ARG A 173 -16.91 13.38 -7.95
N LEU A 174 -15.75 13.69 -7.38
CA LEU A 174 -15.49 13.59 -5.94
C LEU A 174 -16.06 14.80 -5.19
N HIS A 175 -16.74 14.55 -4.08
CA HIS A 175 -17.22 15.55 -3.14
C HIS A 175 -16.64 15.25 -1.77
N VAL A 176 -16.00 16.22 -1.14
CA VAL A 176 -15.40 16.08 0.19
C VAL A 176 -16.14 16.99 1.16
N ARG A 177 -16.63 16.43 2.27
CA ARG A 177 -17.39 17.11 3.33
C ARG A 177 -18.58 17.95 2.82
N GLY A 178 -19.24 17.47 1.76
CA GLY A 178 -20.42 18.13 1.18
C GLY A 178 -20.13 19.34 0.29
N GLY A 179 -18.86 19.64 0.00
CA GLY A 179 -18.48 20.67 -0.94
C GLY A 179 -18.62 20.24 -2.41
N ARG A 180 -18.39 21.18 -3.33
CA ARG A 180 -18.54 20.92 -4.77
C ARG A 180 -17.33 20.18 -5.34
N ALA A 181 -17.52 19.57 -6.51
CA ALA A 181 -16.46 18.84 -7.19
C ALA A 181 -15.28 19.74 -7.62
N ASP A 182 -15.57 20.99 -7.98
CA ASP A 182 -14.60 22.02 -8.37
C ASP A 182 -13.89 22.70 -7.18
N GLU A 183 -14.32 22.38 -5.96
CA GLU A 183 -13.71 22.85 -4.72
C GLU A 183 -12.64 21.86 -4.17
N VAL A 184 -12.44 20.72 -4.87
CA VAL A 184 -11.42 19.72 -4.56
C VAL A 184 -10.24 19.85 -5.53
N LYS A 185 -9.03 19.99 -4.99
CA LYS A 185 -7.81 20.06 -5.81
C LYS A 185 -7.06 18.74 -5.82
N PHE A 186 -6.51 18.40 -6.98
CA PHE A 186 -5.71 17.21 -7.19
C PHE A 186 -4.28 17.60 -7.52
N PHE A 187 -3.33 16.97 -6.82
CA PHE A 187 -1.91 17.10 -7.05
C PHE A 187 -1.33 15.72 -7.36
N VAL A 188 -0.41 15.66 -8.31
CA VAL A 188 0.42 14.48 -8.57
C VAL A 188 1.87 14.89 -8.34
N ASP A 189 2.53 14.26 -7.38
CA ASP A 189 3.90 14.58 -6.95
C ASP A 189 4.12 16.07 -6.63
N GLY A 190 3.07 16.73 -6.10
CA GLY A 190 3.08 18.15 -5.74
C GLY A 190 2.72 19.12 -6.88
N MET A 191 2.51 18.62 -8.10
CA MET A 191 2.05 19.45 -9.22
C MET A 191 0.52 19.40 -9.35
N PRO A 192 -0.17 20.54 -9.47
CA PRO A 192 -1.63 20.55 -9.64
C PRO A 192 -2.02 19.99 -11.01
N VAL A 193 -2.94 19.02 -11.04
CA VAL A 193 -3.48 18.40 -12.26
C VAL A 193 -4.95 18.72 -12.50
N THR A 194 -5.53 19.57 -11.65
CA THR A 194 -6.89 20.08 -11.82
C THR A 194 -6.97 21.01 -13.03
N ASP A 195 -7.96 20.78 -13.91
CA ASP A 195 -8.26 21.66 -15.03
C ASP A 195 -8.65 23.06 -14.49
N PRO A 196 -7.95 24.15 -14.91
CA PRO A 196 -8.19 25.48 -14.37
C PRO A 196 -9.53 26.10 -14.82
N PHE A 197 -10.17 25.57 -15.87
CA PHE A 197 -11.44 26.06 -16.41
C PHE A 197 -12.64 25.33 -15.78
N VAL A 198 -12.56 24.00 -15.63
CA VAL A 198 -13.67 23.17 -15.12
C VAL A 198 -13.52 22.85 -13.62
N GLY A 199 -12.33 23.03 -13.05
CA GLY A 199 -12.04 22.71 -11.65
C GLY A 199 -12.02 21.21 -11.34
N GLN A 200 -12.05 20.36 -12.37
CA GLN A 200 -12.11 18.90 -12.23
C GLN A 200 -10.76 18.25 -12.52
N ASN A 201 -10.57 17.03 -12.00
CA ASN A 201 -9.38 16.25 -12.30
C ASN A 201 -9.40 15.80 -13.77
N SER A 202 -8.36 16.16 -14.53
CA SER A 202 -8.20 15.78 -15.94
C SER A 202 -7.33 14.52 -16.11
N LEU A 203 -6.67 14.06 -15.03
CA LEU A 203 -5.69 12.99 -15.09
C LEU A 203 -6.04 11.80 -14.21
N ASP A 204 -6.26 10.66 -14.85
CA ASP A 204 -6.43 9.37 -14.19
C ASP A 204 -5.08 8.66 -14.10
N VAL A 205 -4.57 8.48 -12.88
CA VAL A 205 -3.28 7.85 -12.61
C VAL A 205 -3.48 6.35 -12.50
N SER A 206 -2.64 5.58 -13.20
CA SER A 206 -2.70 4.12 -13.13
C SER A 206 -2.48 3.62 -11.70
N PHE A 207 -3.25 2.60 -11.31
CA PHE A 207 -3.04 1.88 -10.07
C PHE A 207 -1.60 1.36 -9.94
N ALA A 208 -1.04 0.86 -11.06
CA ALA A 208 0.31 0.32 -11.10
C ALA A 208 1.39 1.40 -10.93
N ALA A 209 1.05 2.67 -11.20
CA ALA A 209 1.89 3.83 -10.99
C ALA A 209 1.74 4.44 -9.58
N LEU A 210 0.84 3.92 -8.74
CA LEU A 210 0.48 4.53 -7.46
C LEU A 210 1.39 4.03 -6.32
N GLU A 211 1.80 4.97 -5.46
CA GLU A 211 2.54 4.66 -4.23
C GLU A 211 1.73 5.03 -2.98
N ASN A 212 1.19 6.24 -2.93
CA ASN A 212 0.36 6.72 -1.83
C ASN A 212 -0.69 7.73 -2.33
N ILE A 213 -1.88 7.71 -1.73
CA ILE A 213 -2.86 8.79 -1.86
C ILE A 213 -3.06 9.40 -0.48
N GLN A 214 -2.91 10.71 -0.39
CA GLN A 214 -3.19 11.49 0.80
C GLN A 214 -4.39 12.40 0.52
N LEU A 215 -5.43 12.28 1.32
CA LEU A 215 -6.58 13.17 1.32
C LEU A 215 -6.52 14.08 2.55
N LEU A 216 -6.43 15.38 2.32
CA LEU A 216 -6.63 16.41 3.33
C LEU A 216 -8.08 16.91 3.22
N SER A 217 -8.91 16.54 4.19
CA SER A 217 -10.34 16.91 4.22
C SER A 217 -10.63 18.16 5.06
N GLY A 218 -9.63 18.70 5.77
CA GLY A 218 -9.74 19.98 6.47
C GLY A 218 -8.48 20.35 7.24
N GLY A 219 -8.38 21.62 7.65
CA GLY A 219 -7.23 22.16 8.38
C GLY A 219 -5.98 22.36 7.51
N PHE A 220 -6.09 22.26 6.18
CA PHE A 220 -4.98 22.50 5.27
C PHE A 220 -4.67 24.00 5.13
N ASP A 221 -3.42 24.32 4.80
CA ASP A 221 -2.91 25.70 4.80
C ASP A 221 -3.33 26.47 3.53
N ALA A 222 -3.21 27.79 3.58
CA ALA A 222 -3.58 28.68 2.47
C ALA A 222 -2.70 28.52 1.21
N GLU A 223 -1.57 27.81 1.30
CA GLU A 223 -0.67 27.55 0.17
C GLU A 223 -1.36 26.83 -1.00
N PHE A 224 -2.43 26.07 -0.71
CA PHE A 224 -3.20 25.36 -1.72
C PHE A 224 -4.23 26.25 -2.46
N GLY A 225 -4.31 27.54 -2.12
CA GLY A 225 -5.12 28.55 -2.81
C GLY A 225 -6.60 28.20 -2.85
N ASN A 226 -7.20 28.17 -4.05
CA ASN A 226 -8.63 27.88 -4.28
C ASN A 226 -9.15 26.48 -3.88
N ALA A 227 -8.43 25.70 -3.05
CA ALA A 227 -8.99 24.47 -2.48
C ALA A 227 -9.92 24.84 -1.32
N GLN A 228 -11.19 24.44 -1.38
CA GLN A 228 -12.17 24.78 -0.34
C GLN A 228 -12.73 23.55 0.38
N SER A 229 -12.84 22.41 -0.32
CA SER A 229 -13.45 21.19 0.24
C SER A 229 -12.44 20.11 0.57
N GLY A 230 -11.36 20.02 -0.19
CA GLY A 230 -10.34 19.01 0.03
C GLY A 230 -9.16 19.12 -0.92
N ILE A 231 -8.06 18.49 -0.51
CA ILE A 231 -6.86 18.34 -1.33
C ILE A 231 -6.54 16.86 -1.41
N VAL A 232 -6.31 16.39 -2.63
CA VAL A 232 -5.88 15.03 -2.92
C VAL A 232 -4.45 15.12 -3.44
N ASN A 233 -3.50 14.60 -2.68
CA ASN A 233 -2.11 14.45 -3.09
C ASN A 233 -1.87 13.00 -3.49
N ILE A 234 -1.49 12.79 -4.74
CA ILE A 234 -1.14 11.49 -5.29
C ILE A 234 0.38 11.45 -5.42
N GLN A 235 1.00 10.43 -4.83
CA GLN A 235 2.42 10.14 -5.00
C GLN A 235 2.57 8.94 -5.91
N THR A 236 3.35 9.11 -6.98
CA THR A 236 3.61 8.04 -7.93
C THR A 236 4.78 7.18 -7.49
N ALA A 237 4.78 5.93 -7.96
CA ALA A 237 5.83 4.97 -7.69
C ALA A 237 7.15 5.38 -8.35
N GLU A 238 8.24 5.15 -7.60
CA GLU A 238 9.60 5.47 -7.99
C GLU A 238 10.48 4.21 -7.99
N GLY A 239 11.53 4.22 -8.81
CA GLY A 239 12.45 3.08 -8.92
C GLY A 239 13.19 2.79 -7.61
N GLY A 240 13.14 1.53 -7.16
CA GLY A 240 13.87 1.07 -5.99
C GLY A 240 15.36 0.79 -6.26
N ARG A 241 16.14 0.56 -5.20
CA ARG A 241 17.55 0.09 -5.31
C ARG A 241 17.68 -1.35 -5.80
N LYS A 242 16.59 -2.09 -5.80
CA LYS A 242 16.48 -3.45 -6.33
C LYS A 242 15.42 -3.44 -7.42
N PHE A 243 15.59 -4.31 -8.40
CA PHE A 243 14.54 -4.57 -9.39
C PHE A 243 13.29 -5.13 -8.70
N SER A 244 12.15 -4.57 -9.04
CA SER A 244 10.82 -5.03 -8.66
C SER A 244 9.91 -4.95 -9.87
N GLY A 245 8.90 -5.81 -9.89
CA GLY A 245 7.89 -5.79 -10.93
C GLY A 245 6.57 -6.34 -10.41
N LEU A 246 5.50 -5.96 -11.08
CA LEU A 246 4.13 -6.40 -10.81
C LEU A 246 3.45 -6.65 -12.15
N ILE A 247 2.70 -7.75 -12.22
CA ILE A 247 1.74 -8.01 -13.29
C ILE A 247 0.42 -8.31 -12.61
N LYS A 248 -0.64 -7.65 -13.07
CA LYS A 248 -2.00 -7.75 -12.57
C LYS A 248 -2.90 -8.09 -13.76
N TYR A 249 -3.73 -9.10 -13.57
CA TYR A 249 -4.86 -9.37 -14.46
C TYR A 249 -6.08 -9.60 -13.61
N MET A 250 -7.13 -8.81 -13.86
CA MET A 250 -8.42 -8.95 -13.21
C MET A 250 -9.50 -9.05 -14.29
N THR A 251 -10.44 -9.95 -14.07
CA THR A 251 -11.58 -10.14 -14.98
C THR A 251 -12.83 -10.45 -14.17
N ASP A 252 -14.00 -10.01 -14.67
CA ASP A 252 -15.28 -10.43 -14.12
C ASP A 252 -15.81 -11.74 -14.76
N ASP A 253 -15.11 -12.27 -15.79
CA ASP A 253 -15.54 -13.41 -16.63
C ASP A 253 -14.93 -14.77 -16.25
N PHE A 254 -14.43 -14.90 -15.03
CA PHE A 254 -13.80 -16.14 -14.62
C PHE A 254 -14.82 -17.27 -14.37
N GLY A 255 -15.04 -18.11 -15.38
CA GLY A 255 -15.77 -19.37 -15.27
C GLY A 255 -17.29 -19.29 -15.45
N ALA A 256 -17.83 -18.20 -16.01
CA ALA A 256 -19.26 -18.05 -16.28
C ALA A 256 -19.59 -18.45 -17.73
N PRO A 257 -20.49 -19.43 -17.96
CA PRO A 257 -20.96 -19.78 -19.31
C PRO A 257 -21.98 -18.77 -19.89
N ASP A 258 -22.58 -17.93 -19.05
CA ASP A 258 -23.56 -16.94 -19.45
C ASP A 258 -23.59 -15.72 -18.51
N LYS A 259 -23.36 -14.55 -19.12
CA LYS A 259 -23.43 -13.17 -18.59
C LYS A 259 -22.50 -12.84 -17.43
N THR A 260 -21.40 -12.19 -17.76
CA THR A 260 -20.79 -11.18 -16.90
C THR A 260 -21.56 -9.87 -16.91
N TYR A 261 -21.42 -9.10 -15.83
CA TYR A 261 -22.08 -7.82 -15.68
C TYR A 261 -21.61 -6.83 -16.73
N TYR A 262 -20.29 -6.66 -16.83
CA TYR A 262 -19.68 -5.59 -17.61
C TYR A 262 -18.64 -6.07 -18.61
N ASN A 263 -18.41 -7.39 -18.71
CA ASN A 263 -17.33 -7.99 -19.50
C ASN A 263 -16.06 -7.16 -19.32
N ALA A 264 -15.55 -7.13 -18.10
CA ALA A 264 -14.50 -6.24 -17.66
C ALA A 264 -13.17 -7.01 -17.58
N ASP A 265 -12.13 -6.46 -18.20
CA ASP A 265 -10.75 -6.91 -18.04
C ASP A 265 -9.88 -5.71 -17.67
N ASP A 266 -8.99 -5.93 -16.72
CA ASP A 266 -8.00 -4.96 -16.28
C ASP A 266 -6.63 -5.64 -16.25
N ILE A 267 -5.75 -5.18 -17.13
CA ILE A 267 -4.40 -5.69 -17.29
C ILE A 267 -3.45 -4.56 -16.89
N ALA A 268 -2.63 -4.79 -15.88
CA ALA A 268 -1.62 -3.81 -15.47
C ALA A 268 -0.25 -4.46 -15.31
N PHE A 269 0.79 -3.70 -15.60
CA PHE A 269 2.16 -4.04 -15.27
C PHE A 269 2.88 -2.84 -14.66
N ALA A 270 3.84 -3.12 -13.77
CA ALA A 270 4.82 -2.16 -13.31
C ALA A 270 6.18 -2.82 -13.27
N LEU A 271 7.22 -2.05 -13.58
CA LEU A 271 8.62 -2.44 -13.50
C LEU A 271 9.40 -1.25 -12.96
N GLY A 272 10.21 -1.48 -11.92
CA GLY A 272 11.07 -0.44 -11.38
C GLY A 272 12.37 -1.01 -10.85
N GLY A 273 13.40 -0.18 -10.82
CA GLY A 273 14.72 -0.61 -10.35
C GLY A 273 15.85 0.33 -10.76
N PRO A 274 17.10 -0.05 -10.45
CA PRO A 274 18.28 0.65 -10.95
C PRO A 274 18.46 0.38 -12.46
N LEU A 275 18.77 1.41 -13.25
CA LEU A 275 18.99 1.28 -14.69
C LEU A 275 20.46 1.02 -15.03
N VAL A 276 21.33 2.00 -14.76
CA VAL A 276 22.78 1.93 -15.05
C VAL A 276 23.60 1.90 -13.76
N SER A 277 23.13 2.59 -12.72
CA SER A 277 23.74 2.62 -11.39
C SER A 277 22.67 2.50 -10.32
N LYS A 278 23.08 2.30 -9.05
CA LYS A 278 22.13 2.31 -7.91
C LYS A 278 21.50 3.68 -7.66
N ASP A 279 22.08 4.72 -8.25
CA ASP A 279 21.66 6.11 -8.11
C ASP A 279 20.82 6.60 -9.29
N PHE A 280 20.90 5.92 -10.44
CA PHE A 280 20.00 6.14 -11.57
C PHE A 280 18.93 5.06 -11.63
N ARG A 281 17.70 5.45 -11.32
CA ARG A 281 16.57 4.53 -11.13
C ARG A 281 15.43 4.88 -12.07
N PHE A 282 14.67 3.88 -12.44
CA PHE A 282 13.49 4.04 -13.28
C PHE A 282 12.29 3.34 -12.65
N HIS A 283 11.11 3.84 -12.97
CA HIS A 283 9.83 3.17 -12.80
C HIS A 283 9.05 3.33 -14.09
N MET A 284 8.40 2.26 -14.53
CA MET A 284 7.53 2.28 -15.70
C MET A 284 6.34 1.39 -15.41
N SER A 285 5.15 1.87 -15.72
CA SER A 285 3.93 1.09 -15.60
C SER A 285 2.97 1.36 -16.75
N GLY A 286 2.16 0.35 -17.07
CA GLY A 286 1.08 0.47 -18.03
C GLY A 286 -0.13 -0.29 -17.52
N GLU A 287 -1.31 0.24 -17.84
CA GLU A 287 -2.59 -0.35 -17.48
C GLU A 287 -3.58 -0.18 -18.61
N ALA A 288 -4.31 -1.24 -18.91
CA ALA A 288 -5.34 -1.29 -19.94
C ALA A 288 -6.61 -1.87 -19.34
N ASN A 289 -7.65 -1.05 -19.26
CA ASN A 289 -8.97 -1.41 -18.78
C ASN A 289 -9.94 -1.49 -19.96
N PHE A 290 -10.70 -2.58 -20.03
CA PHE A 290 -11.66 -2.87 -21.09
C PHE A 290 -12.99 -3.24 -20.45
N SER A 291 -14.09 -2.60 -20.83
CA SER A 291 -15.43 -2.96 -20.34
C SER A 291 -16.51 -2.71 -21.38
N ASP A 292 -17.47 -3.63 -21.50
CA ASP A 292 -18.70 -3.42 -22.27
C ASP A 292 -19.74 -2.57 -21.51
N THR A 293 -19.42 -2.13 -20.29
CA THR A 293 -20.33 -1.38 -19.41
C THR A 293 -21.61 -2.18 -19.11
N TYR A 294 -22.61 -1.53 -18.48
CA TYR A 294 -23.91 -2.15 -18.19
C TYR A 294 -24.81 -2.30 -19.42
N LEU A 295 -24.42 -1.71 -20.55
CA LEU A 295 -25.17 -1.75 -21.80
C LEU A 295 -24.70 -2.90 -22.68
N LYS A 296 -25.60 -3.45 -23.49
CA LYS A 296 -25.21 -4.51 -24.43
C LYS A 296 -24.52 -3.89 -25.65
N PRO A 297 -23.33 -4.38 -26.04
CA PRO A 297 -22.69 -3.92 -27.27
C PRO A 297 -23.49 -4.40 -28.49
N GLU A 298 -23.81 -3.50 -29.41
CA GLU A 298 -24.47 -3.83 -30.69
C GLU A 298 -23.49 -3.91 -31.87
N LYS A 299 -22.23 -3.53 -31.67
CA LYS A 299 -21.18 -3.52 -32.70
C LYS A 299 -20.12 -4.58 -32.41
N GLU A 300 -19.58 -5.17 -33.48
CA GLU A 300 -18.34 -5.93 -33.38
C GLU A 300 -17.16 -4.96 -33.24
N TYR A 301 -16.29 -5.26 -32.28
CA TYR A 301 -15.11 -4.45 -31.98
C TYR A 301 -13.84 -5.06 -32.55
N ASN A 302 -12.84 -4.22 -32.81
CA ASN A 302 -11.56 -4.65 -33.36
C ASN A 302 -10.86 -5.63 -32.42
N LYS A 303 -10.29 -6.69 -33.00
CA LYS A 303 -9.46 -7.65 -32.29
C LYS A 303 -8.01 -7.29 -32.50
N HIS A 304 -7.24 -7.33 -31.42
CA HIS A 304 -5.81 -7.04 -31.39
C HIS A 304 -5.06 -8.26 -30.90
N GLU A 305 -3.81 -8.41 -31.35
CA GLU A 305 -2.89 -9.43 -30.88
C GLU A 305 -1.56 -8.76 -30.55
N VAL A 306 -1.17 -8.79 -29.28
CA VAL A 306 0.11 -8.24 -28.80
C VAL A 306 0.84 -9.32 -28.05
N LEU A 307 2.06 -9.65 -28.49
CA LEU A 307 2.90 -10.68 -27.87
C LEU A 307 2.19 -12.04 -27.70
N GLY A 308 1.29 -12.41 -28.62
CA GLY A 308 0.49 -13.64 -28.58
C GLY A 308 -0.74 -13.59 -27.67
N VAL A 309 -0.99 -12.46 -27.00
CA VAL A 309 -2.22 -12.20 -26.24
C VAL A 309 -3.24 -11.55 -27.16
N LYS A 310 -4.36 -12.24 -27.38
CA LYS A 310 -5.49 -11.73 -28.16
C LYS A 310 -6.45 -11.01 -27.22
N PHE A 311 -6.78 -9.76 -27.54
CA PHE A 311 -7.81 -8.99 -26.85
C PHE A 311 -8.71 -8.28 -27.87
N GLN A 312 -9.88 -7.85 -27.44
CA GLN A 312 -10.85 -7.15 -28.29
C GLN A 312 -11.15 -5.81 -27.64
N ASP A 313 -11.23 -4.74 -28.45
CA ASP A 313 -11.78 -3.48 -27.98
C ASP A 313 -13.19 -3.73 -27.39
N ARG A 314 -13.60 -2.91 -26.42
CA ARG A 314 -14.93 -2.94 -25.81
C ARG A 314 -15.61 -1.58 -25.91
N MET A 315 -16.82 -1.45 -25.37
CA MET A 315 -17.52 -0.15 -25.34
C MET A 315 -16.71 0.95 -24.62
N TYR A 316 -15.98 0.58 -23.58
CA TYR A 316 -15.08 1.45 -22.83
C TYR A 316 -13.68 0.84 -22.83
N ASN A 317 -12.69 1.61 -23.27
CA ASN A 317 -11.29 1.22 -23.28
C ASN A 317 -10.48 2.37 -22.69
N GLN A 318 -9.64 2.07 -21.72
CA GLN A 318 -8.80 3.08 -21.10
C GLN A 318 -7.38 2.55 -20.97
N TYR A 319 -6.45 3.32 -21.50
CA TYR A 319 -5.03 3.04 -21.46
C TYR A 319 -4.35 4.09 -20.61
N ARG A 320 -3.60 3.66 -19.60
CA ARG A 320 -2.80 4.53 -18.74
C ARG A 320 -1.34 4.08 -18.78
N GLY A 321 -0.43 5.03 -18.81
CA GLY A 321 1.01 4.79 -18.83
C GLY A 321 1.71 5.79 -17.94
N GLN A 322 2.75 5.32 -17.26
CA GLN A 322 3.65 6.16 -16.48
C GLN A 322 5.08 5.74 -16.75
N GLY A 323 5.94 6.73 -16.94
CA GLY A 323 7.38 6.54 -17.00
C GLY A 323 8.06 7.59 -16.13
N LYS A 324 8.87 7.16 -15.17
CA LYS A 324 9.59 8.04 -14.26
C LYS A 324 11.04 7.62 -14.17
N MET A 325 11.94 8.57 -14.35
CA MET A 325 13.37 8.38 -14.18
C MET A 325 13.87 9.32 -13.09
N THR A 326 14.63 8.78 -12.14
CA THR A 326 15.20 9.54 -11.04
C THR A 326 16.70 9.33 -10.97
N TYR A 327 17.44 10.43 -10.84
CA TYR A 327 18.85 10.44 -10.51
C TYR A 327 19.09 11.03 -9.12
N TYR A 328 19.77 10.30 -8.26
CA TYR A 328 20.18 10.76 -6.92
C TYR A 328 21.62 11.27 -6.96
N PHE A 329 21.84 12.56 -6.68
CA PHE A 329 23.17 13.15 -6.53
C PHE A 329 23.77 12.88 -5.15
N SER A 330 22.90 12.90 -4.14
CA SER A 330 23.20 12.57 -2.74
C SER A 330 21.96 11.94 -2.09
N PRO A 331 22.05 11.44 -0.84
CA PRO A 331 20.87 11.00 -0.10
C PRO A 331 19.80 12.08 0.08
N GLU A 332 20.16 13.38 0.06
CA GLU A 332 19.21 14.49 0.19
C GLU A 332 18.80 15.15 -1.14
N MET A 333 19.56 14.95 -2.22
CA MET A 333 19.32 15.62 -3.50
C MET A 333 19.02 14.63 -4.61
N LYS A 334 17.85 14.77 -5.24
CA LYS A 334 17.44 14.01 -6.42
C LYS A 334 16.84 14.92 -7.49
N VAL A 335 16.93 14.49 -8.74
CA VAL A 335 16.16 15.04 -9.86
C VAL A 335 15.37 13.90 -10.48
N SER A 336 14.08 14.15 -10.74
CA SER A 336 13.18 13.21 -11.42
C SER A 336 12.58 13.85 -12.66
N ALA A 337 12.46 13.06 -13.71
CA ALA A 337 11.66 13.36 -14.89
C ALA A 337 10.55 12.32 -14.98
N GLU A 338 9.32 12.77 -15.22
CA GLU A 338 8.14 11.91 -15.27
C GLU A 338 7.31 12.20 -16.51
N GLY A 339 6.60 11.20 -16.99
CA GLY A 339 5.61 11.32 -18.04
C GLY A 339 4.41 10.46 -17.70
N LEU A 340 3.23 11.06 -17.77
CA LEU A 340 1.95 10.40 -17.57
C LEU A 340 1.15 10.47 -18.87
N TYR A 341 0.61 9.33 -19.27
CA TYR A 341 -0.17 9.17 -20.48
C TYR A 341 -1.49 8.52 -20.14
N THR A 342 -2.60 9.12 -20.56
CA THR A 342 -3.93 8.52 -20.44
C THR A 342 -4.67 8.69 -21.76
N LYS A 343 -5.25 7.60 -22.26
CA LYS A 343 -6.14 7.60 -23.42
C LYS A 343 -7.41 6.83 -23.09
N THR A 344 -8.54 7.49 -23.24
CA THR A 344 -9.86 6.89 -23.03
C THR A 344 -10.60 6.89 -24.36
N ARG A 345 -11.12 5.72 -24.73
CA ARG A 345 -12.03 5.56 -25.85
C ARG A 345 -13.33 4.98 -25.34
N GLN A 346 -14.40 5.74 -25.48
CA GLN A 346 -15.73 5.31 -25.05
C GLN A 346 -16.74 5.50 -26.17
N ASP A 347 -17.56 4.48 -26.38
CA ASP A 347 -18.74 4.57 -27.22
C ASP A 347 -19.90 5.13 -26.40
N GLN A 348 -20.34 6.34 -26.73
CA GLN A 348 -21.50 6.92 -26.07
C GLN A 348 -22.78 6.29 -26.59
N TYR A 349 -23.64 5.89 -25.66
CA TYR A 349 -24.96 5.37 -25.96
C TYR A 349 -25.93 6.52 -26.25
N TYR A 350 -26.54 6.49 -27.44
CA TYR A 350 -27.62 7.38 -27.80
C TYR A 350 -28.92 6.60 -27.99
N HIS A 351 -29.93 6.92 -27.17
CA HIS A 351 -31.28 6.42 -27.38
C HIS A 351 -32.01 7.39 -28.34
N PRO A 352 -32.75 6.91 -29.36
CA PRO A 352 -33.52 7.77 -30.27
C PRO A 352 -34.44 8.80 -29.59
N TYR A 353 -35.13 8.41 -28.50
CA TYR A 353 -35.89 9.31 -27.61
C TYR A 353 -35.08 10.46 -26.96
N SER A 354 -33.74 10.42 -26.93
CA SER A 354 -32.90 11.44 -26.28
C SER A 354 -32.55 12.63 -27.18
N ARG A 355 -32.66 12.48 -28.51
CA ARG A 355 -32.38 13.57 -29.48
C ARG A 355 -33.62 14.06 -30.21
N VAL A 356 -34.58 13.18 -30.49
CA VAL A 356 -35.73 13.53 -31.31
C VAL A 356 -36.93 13.62 -30.39
N GLY A 357 -37.27 14.84 -30.01
CA GLY A 357 -38.50 15.16 -29.30
C GLY A 357 -39.70 14.49 -29.97
N TRP A 358 -40.68 14.12 -29.15
CA TRP A 358 -41.89 13.40 -29.54
C TRP A 358 -42.37 13.77 -30.95
N TRP A 359 -42.42 12.77 -31.84
CA TRP A 359 -42.77 12.80 -33.27
C TRP A 359 -41.61 12.85 -34.27
N SER A 360 -40.88 11.74 -34.41
CA SER A 360 -40.46 11.32 -35.75
C SER A 360 -40.47 9.79 -35.88
N ALA A 361 -41.10 9.31 -36.94
CA ALA A 361 -41.24 7.88 -37.28
C ALA A 361 -39.93 7.26 -37.80
N GLU A 362 -38.81 7.99 -37.76
CA GLU A 362 -37.49 7.53 -38.20
C GLU A 362 -36.62 6.98 -37.05
N SER A 363 -37.10 7.07 -35.80
CA SER A 363 -36.35 6.81 -34.57
C SER A 363 -36.20 5.33 -34.16
N ARG A 364 -36.07 4.41 -35.13
CA ARG A 364 -35.99 2.95 -34.85
C ARG A 364 -34.58 2.38 -34.71
N ARG A 365 -33.52 3.15 -34.91
CA ARG A 365 -32.14 2.65 -34.82
C ARG A 365 -31.35 3.37 -33.75
N TRP A 366 -30.74 2.59 -32.88
CA TRP A 366 -29.80 3.03 -31.86
C TRP A 366 -28.45 3.24 -32.55
N TRP A 367 -27.64 4.18 -32.06
CA TRP A 367 -26.30 4.36 -32.61
C TRP A 367 -25.31 4.80 -31.53
N TYR A 368 -24.05 4.44 -31.76
CA TYR A 368 -22.91 4.76 -30.89
C TYR A 368 -21.98 5.72 -31.63
N GLU A 369 -21.62 6.84 -30.99
CA GLU A 369 -20.60 7.78 -31.45
C GLU A 369 -19.33 7.56 -30.58
N PRO A 370 -18.17 7.28 -31.19
CA PRO A 370 -16.93 7.12 -30.44
C PRO A 370 -16.42 8.48 -29.97
N LEU A 371 -16.07 8.58 -28.69
CA LEU A 371 -15.29 9.68 -28.12
C LEU A 371 -13.89 9.17 -27.82
N ASP A 372 -12.89 9.88 -28.34
CA ASP A 372 -11.47 9.65 -28.05
C ASP A 372 -10.94 10.86 -27.27
N GLU A 373 -10.54 10.63 -26.02
CA GLU A 373 -9.88 11.61 -25.18
C GLU A 373 -8.43 11.16 -24.92
N THR A 374 -7.47 12.06 -25.04
CA THR A 374 -6.05 11.78 -24.78
C THR A 374 -5.44 12.91 -23.97
N SER A 375 -4.82 12.55 -22.86
CA SER A 375 -4.15 13.46 -21.93
C SER A 375 -2.69 13.04 -21.78
N VAL A 376 -1.77 13.99 -21.91
CA VAL A 376 -0.32 13.78 -21.74
C VAL A 376 0.21 14.85 -20.80
N PHE A 377 0.91 14.43 -19.75
CA PHE A 377 1.55 15.30 -18.77
C PHE A 377 3.04 14.93 -18.65
N PHE A 378 3.88 15.94 -18.48
CA PHE A 378 5.34 15.84 -18.35
C PHE A 378 5.80 16.52 -17.06
#